data_AF-A0A1X7QYJ6-F1
#
_entry.id   AF-A0A1X7QYJ6-F1
#
_cell.length_a   1.000
_cell.length_b   1.000
_cell.length_c   1.000
_cell.angle_alpha   90.00
_cell.angle_beta   90.00
_cell.angle_gamma   90.00
#
_symmetry.space_group_name_H-M   'P 1'
#
loop_
_entity.id
_entity.type
_entity.pdbx_description
1 polymer ?
#
loop_
_entity_poly.entity_id
_entity_poly.type
_entity_poly.pdbx_seq_one_letter_code
_entity_poly.pdbx_strand_id
1 'polypeptide(L)'
;MNSNILRTSIRRYASLPSHALKPALETPNKAAAAAFKQSLEAQKAHGESTYKFWLKISYLVAAPAILLTAANTYFVEKEHYDHRQHLSHVPDQDWPRDYQYMNCRYKPFFWGDGDKTLFWNPVVNRHINHDD
;
A
#
# COMPACT_ATOMS: atom_id res chain seq x y z
N MET A 1 -45.98 -12.62 -41.37
CA MET A 1 -45.87 -12.50 -39.89
C MET A 1 -46.68 -13.62 -39.24
N ASN A 2 -46.08 -14.35 -38.29
CA ASN A 2 -46.68 -15.56 -37.70
C ASN A 2 -47.81 -15.15 -36.72
N SER A 3 -49.08 -15.51 -37.02
CA SER A 3 -50.25 -15.01 -36.27
C SER A 3 -50.26 -15.42 -34.80
N ASN A 4 -49.58 -16.51 -34.47
CA ASN A 4 -49.46 -17.00 -33.10
C ASN A 4 -48.62 -16.07 -32.22
N ILE A 5 -47.57 -15.43 -32.78
CA ILE A 5 -46.72 -14.48 -32.07
C ILE A 5 -47.50 -13.21 -31.72
N LEU A 6 -48.30 -12.70 -32.67
CA LEU A 6 -49.21 -11.56 -32.49
C LEU A 6 -50.26 -11.82 -31.42
N ARG A 7 -50.88 -13.01 -31.42
CA ARG A 7 -51.86 -13.39 -30.40
C ARG A 7 -51.25 -13.52 -29.01
N THR A 8 -50.05 -14.08 -28.90
CA THR A 8 -49.34 -14.19 -27.61
C THR A 8 -48.88 -12.84 -27.06
N SER A 9 -48.47 -11.91 -27.93
CA SER A 9 -48.07 -10.56 -27.50
C SER A 9 -49.28 -9.76 -27.01
N ILE A 10 -50.42 -9.81 -27.72
CA ILE A 10 -51.67 -9.15 -27.28
C ILE A 10 -52.14 -9.69 -25.92
N ARG A 11 -52.13 -11.01 -25.70
CA ARG A 11 -52.51 -11.60 -24.41
C ARG A 11 -51.56 -11.19 -23.27
N ARG A 12 -50.25 -11.09 -23.54
CA ARG A 12 -49.27 -10.63 -22.55
C ARG A 12 -49.46 -9.17 -22.18
N TYR A 13 -49.79 -8.31 -23.15
CA TYR A 13 -50.14 -6.91 -22.88
C TYR A 13 -51.45 -6.79 -22.09
N ALA A 14 -52.44 -7.66 -22.36
CA ALA A 14 -53.72 -7.67 -21.64
C ALA A 14 -53.60 -8.14 -20.18
N SER A 15 -52.55 -8.89 -19.82
CA SER A 15 -52.30 -9.34 -18.44
C SER A 15 -51.44 -8.38 -17.60
N LEU A 16 -51.00 -7.26 -18.16
CA LEU A 16 -50.17 -6.31 -17.43
C LEU A 16 -51.02 -5.51 -16.41
N PRO A 17 -50.52 -5.30 -15.18
CA PRO A 17 -51.22 -4.46 -14.21
C PRO A 17 -51.30 -3.00 -14.71
N SER A 18 -52.30 -2.25 -14.23
CA SER A 18 -52.64 -0.91 -14.74
C SER A 18 -51.51 0.14 -14.65
N HIS A 19 -50.47 -0.12 -13.86
CA HIS A 19 -49.29 0.74 -13.72
C HIS A 19 -48.06 0.24 -14.48
N ALA A 20 -48.12 -0.92 -15.14
CA ALA A 20 -46.98 -1.55 -15.80
C ALA A 20 -46.37 -0.72 -16.94
N LEU A 21 -47.18 0.12 -17.59
CA LEU A 21 -46.76 0.96 -18.71
C LEU A 21 -46.67 2.44 -18.33
N LYS A 22 -46.87 2.78 -17.04
CA LYS A 22 -46.69 4.14 -16.56
C LYS A 22 -45.20 4.45 -16.47
N PRO A 23 -44.76 5.67 -16.84
CA PRO A 23 -43.36 6.05 -16.69
C PRO A 23 -42.96 5.93 -15.21
N ALA A 24 -41.83 5.26 -14.97
CA ALA A 24 -41.34 5.02 -13.61
C ALA A 24 -40.69 6.25 -12.97
N LEU A 25 -40.31 7.24 -13.78
CA LEU A 25 -39.67 8.48 -13.34
C LEU A 25 -40.52 9.68 -13.78
N GLU A 26 -40.49 10.73 -12.96
CA GLU A 26 -41.13 12.03 -13.25
C GLU A 26 -40.48 12.74 -14.45
N THR A 27 -40.95 13.95 -14.76
CA THR A 27 -40.43 14.76 -15.86
C THR A 27 -38.92 15.01 -15.69
N PRO A 28 -38.09 14.61 -16.66
CA PRO A 28 -36.63 14.75 -16.52
C PRO A 28 -36.21 16.22 -16.40
N ASN A 29 -35.48 16.55 -15.34
CA ASN A 29 -34.87 17.88 -15.19
C ASN A 29 -33.61 18.01 -16.06
N LYS A 30 -33.81 18.48 -17.30
CA LYS A 30 -32.74 18.65 -18.29
C LYS A 30 -31.69 19.68 -17.87
N ALA A 31 -32.07 20.70 -17.09
CA ALA A 31 -31.16 21.74 -16.63
C ALA A 31 -30.16 21.20 -15.59
N ALA A 32 -30.66 20.43 -14.61
CA ALA A 32 -29.80 19.75 -13.64
C ALA A 32 -28.86 18.73 -14.32
N ALA A 33 -29.37 17.99 -15.32
CA ALA A 33 -28.54 17.06 -16.09
C ALA A 33 -27.43 17.76 -16.89
N ALA A 34 -27.71 18.93 -17.48
CA ALA A 34 -26.71 19.73 -18.17
C ALA A 34 -25.65 20.30 -17.21
N ALA A 35 -26.07 20.83 -16.07
CA ALA A 35 -25.17 21.32 -15.02
C ALA A 35 -24.26 20.20 -14.49
N PHE A 36 -24.79 18.99 -14.31
CA PHE A 36 -23.99 17.82 -13.92
C PHE A 36 -22.97 17.43 -14.98
N LYS A 37 -23.33 17.43 -16.27
CA LYS A 37 -22.37 17.17 -17.35
C LYS A 37 -21.25 18.22 -17.37
N GLN A 38 -21.60 19.49 -17.20
CA GLN A 38 -20.62 20.58 -17.12
C GLN A 38 -19.70 20.44 -15.90
N SER A 39 -20.22 20.00 -14.76
CA SER A 39 -19.40 19.78 -13.56
C SER A 39 -18.40 18.64 -13.74
N LEU A 40 -18.76 17.58 -14.48
CA LEU A 40 -17.83 16.49 -14.83
C LEU A 40 -16.70 16.97 -15.74
N GLU A 41 -17.01 17.78 -16.75
CA GLU A 41 -16.00 18.37 -17.64
C GLU A 41 -15.05 19.30 -16.86
N ALA A 42 -15.60 20.13 -15.97
CA ALA A 42 -14.81 21.00 -15.10
C ALA A 42 -13.91 20.20 -14.16
N GLN A 43 -14.40 19.12 -13.56
CA GLN A 43 -13.60 18.23 -12.71
C GLN A 43 -12.47 17.56 -13.50
N LYS A 44 -12.74 17.13 -14.73
CA LYS A 44 -11.72 16.53 -15.60
C LYS A 44 -10.62 17.54 -15.92
N ALA A 45 -10.97 18.76 -16.30
CA ALA A 45 -10.01 19.82 -16.60
C ALA A 45 -9.19 20.21 -15.36
N HIS A 46 -9.85 20.36 -14.20
CA HIS A 46 -9.18 20.63 -12.93
C HIS A 46 -8.21 19.49 -12.57
N GLY A 47 -8.65 18.24 -12.67
CA GLY A 47 -7.83 17.05 -12.40
C GLY A 47 -6.59 16.98 -13.29
N GLU A 48 -6.71 17.30 -14.57
CA GLU A 48 -5.56 17.36 -15.48
C GLU A 48 -4.52 18.41 -15.05
N SER A 49 -4.98 19.60 -14.65
CA SER A 49 -4.10 20.67 -14.15
C SER A 49 -3.41 20.26 -12.84
N THR A 50 -4.18 19.75 -11.87
CA THR A 50 -3.67 19.30 -10.58
C THR A 50 -2.66 18.17 -10.74
N TYR A 51 -2.94 17.20 -11.60
CA TYR A 51 -2.01 16.10 -11.89
C TYR A 51 -0.67 16.62 -12.44
N LYS A 52 -0.70 17.50 -13.45
CA LYS A 52 0.52 18.07 -14.03
C LYS A 52 1.32 18.88 -13.00
N PHE A 53 0.64 19.58 -12.09
CA PHE A 53 1.30 20.29 -10.99
C PHE A 53 2.02 19.33 -10.06
N TRP A 54 1.34 18.29 -9.55
CA TRP A 54 1.96 17.33 -8.63
C TRP A 54 3.08 16.52 -9.27
N LEU A 55 2.93 16.16 -10.55
CA LEU A 55 4.00 15.50 -11.30
C LEU A 55 5.27 16.35 -11.34
N LYS A 56 5.14 17.67 -11.55
CA LYS A 56 6.29 18.59 -11.48
C LYS A 56 6.89 18.63 -10.08
N ILE A 57 6.09 18.69 -9.03
CA ILE A 57 6.61 18.68 -7.64
C ILE A 57 7.35 17.37 -7.35
N SER A 58 6.82 16.22 -7.76
CA SER A 58 7.48 14.93 -7.59
C SER A 58 8.86 14.89 -8.26
N TYR A 59 8.98 15.39 -9.50
CA TYR A 59 10.25 15.36 -10.21
C TYR A 59 11.22 16.48 -9.85
N LEU A 60 10.72 17.69 -9.55
CA LEU A 60 11.57 18.86 -9.31
C LEU A 60 11.92 19.05 -7.83
N VAL A 61 11.16 18.45 -6.92
CA VAL A 61 11.38 18.58 -5.47
C VAL A 61 11.69 17.22 -4.85
N ALA A 62 10.78 16.25 -4.98
CA ALA A 62 10.94 14.99 -4.27
C ALA A 62 12.13 14.17 -4.81
N ALA A 63 12.31 14.08 -6.13
CA ALA A 63 13.44 13.34 -6.70
C ALA A 63 14.82 13.94 -6.30
N PRO A 64 15.07 15.26 -6.39
CA PRO A 64 16.32 15.84 -5.87
C PRO A 64 16.50 15.64 -4.37
N ALA A 65 15.43 15.75 -3.57
CA ALA A 65 15.51 15.49 -2.13
C ALA A 65 15.93 14.05 -1.84
N ILE A 66 15.34 13.07 -2.53
CA ILE A 66 15.72 11.65 -2.41
C ILE A 66 17.17 11.44 -2.82
N LEU A 67 17.63 12.06 -3.91
CA LEU A 67 19.02 11.92 -4.35
C LEU A 67 20.01 12.47 -3.31
N LEU A 68 19.72 13.64 -2.72
CA LEU A 68 20.55 14.23 -1.67
C LEU A 68 20.57 13.35 -0.42
N THR A 69 19.40 12.87 0.04
CA THR A 69 19.33 11.98 1.20
C THR A 69 20.00 10.65 0.93
N ALA A 70 19.83 10.06 -0.26
CA ALA A 70 20.48 8.82 -0.65
C ALA A 70 22.01 8.94 -0.64
N ALA A 71 22.57 10.06 -1.13
CA ALA A 71 24.00 10.32 -1.06
C ALA A 71 24.50 10.43 0.39
N ASN A 72 23.77 11.14 1.25
CA ASN A 72 24.11 11.24 2.67
C ASN A 72 24.06 9.87 3.37
N THR A 73 22.96 9.13 3.20
CA THR A 73 22.79 7.80 3.81
C THR A 73 23.82 6.81 3.27
N TYR A 74 24.21 6.90 2.00
CA TYR A 74 25.27 6.04 1.45
C TYR A 74 26.60 6.20 2.19
N PHE A 75 27.02 7.43 2.50
CA PHE A 75 28.26 7.66 3.23
C PHE A 75 28.19 7.14 4.67
N VAL A 76 27.09 7.42 5.38
CA VAL A 76 26.88 6.93 6.74
C VAL A 76 26.80 5.40 6.78
N GLU A 77 26.10 4.79 5.82
CA GLU A 77 25.98 3.33 5.75
C GLU A 77 27.30 2.65 5.38
N LYS A 78 28.16 3.31 4.60
CA LYS A 78 29.52 2.82 4.34
C LYS A 78 30.34 2.77 5.63
N GLU A 79 30.28 3.80 6.47
CA GLU A 79 30.95 3.78 7.79
C GLU A 79 30.38 2.66 8.69
N HIS A 80 29.06 2.49 8.72
CA HIS A 80 28.43 1.38 9.44
C HIS A 80 28.81 0.01 8.89
N TYR A 81 28.97 -0.12 7.56
CA TYR A 81 29.44 -1.34 6.94
C TYR A 81 30.86 -1.69 7.42
N ASP A 82 31.78 -0.73 7.38
CA ASP A 82 33.16 -0.92 7.83
C ASP A 82 33.21 -1.25 9.33
N HIS A 83 32.39 -0.61 10.16
CA HIS A 83 32.25 -0.97 11.58
C HIS A 83 31.75 -2.41 11.79
N ARG A 84 30.76 -2.86 11.02
CA ARG A 84 30.28 -4.26 11.09
C ARG A 84 31.34 -5.25 10.62
N GLN A 85 32.15 -4.90 9.62
CA GLN A 85 33.29 -5.72 9.21
C GLN A 85 34.34 -5.80 10.32
N HIS A 86 34.67 -4.71 11.01
CA HIS A 86 35.57 -4.80 12.16
C HIS A 86 35.00 -5.69 13.27
N LEU A 87 33.72 -5.51 13.62
CA LEU A 87 33.04 -6.32 14.65
C LEU A 87 33.04 -7.81 14.30
N SER A 88 32.90 -8.21 13.03
CA SER A 88 32.89 -9.63 12.65
C SER A 88 34.20 -10.36 12.94
N HIS A 89 35.31 -9.65 13.07
CA HIS A 89 36.62 -10.22 13.39
C HIS A 89 36.92 -10.23 14.90
N VAL A 90 36.09 -9.58 15.73
CA VAL A 90 36.24 -9.59 17.19
C VAL A 90 35.91 -10.99 17.72
N PRO A 91 36.81 -11.67 18.44
CA PRO A 91 36.53 -12.96 19.07
C PRO A 91 35.47 -12.86 20.17
N ASP A 92 34.69 -13.92 20.38
CA ASP A 92 33.62 -13.94 21.39
C ASP A 92 34.14 -13.74 22.83
N GLN A 93 35.37 -14.16 23.12
CA GLN A 93 36.03 -13.93 24.41
C GLN A 93 36.25 -12.44 24.71
N ASP A 94 36.41 -11.61 23.68
CA ASP A 94 36.66 -10.18 23.78
C ASP A 94 35.34 -9.38 23.65
N TRP A 95 34.21 -10.07 23.48
CA TRP A 95 32.90 -9.44 23.41
C TRP A 95 32.46 -8.99 24.82
N PRO A 96 31.88 -7.78 24.96
CA PRO A 96 31.40 -7.31 26.25
C PRO A 96 30.36 -8.26 26.85
N ARG A 97 30.47 -8.54 28.15
CA ARG A 97 29.48 -9.34 28.86
C ARG A 97 28.12 -8.63 28.85
N ASP A 98 27.10 -9.34 28.36
CA ASP A 98 25.73 -8.83 28.31
C ASP A 98 25.16 -8.59 29.73
N TYR A 99 24.31 -7.57 29.86
CA TYR A 99 23.55 -7.37 31.09
C TYR A 99 22.44 -8.42 31.24
N GLN A 100 21.98 -8.69 32.47
CA GLN A 100 20.96 -9.71 32.75
C GLN A 100 19.62 -9.52 32.02
N TYR A 101 19.30 -8.29 31.61
CA TYR A 101 18.08 -7.98 30.87
C TYR A 101 18.26 -8.09 29.35
N MET A 102 19.50 -8.19 28.86
CA MET A 102 19.81 -8.42 27.45
C MET A 102 19.75 -9.92 27.14
N ASN A 103 19.39 -10.27 25.91
CA ASN A 103 19.33 -11.65 25.43
C ASN A 103 18.52 -12.65 26.30
N CYS A 104 17.59 -12.15 27.12
CA CYS A 104 16.77 -13.01 27.99
C CYS A 104 15.91 -14.02 27.19
N ARG A 105 15.88 -15.28 27.65
CA ARG A 105 15.05 -16.37 27.11
C ARG A 105 14.36 -17.13 28.24
N TYR A 106 13.11 -16.79 28.53
CA TYR A 106 12.28 -17.54 29.49
C TYR A 106 11.80 -18.90 28.95
N LYS A 107 11.56 -18.95 27.64
CA LYS A 107 11.24 -20.16 26.88
C LYS A 107 11.94 -20.06 25.53
N PRO A 108 12.58 -21.14 25.03
CA PRO A 108 13.18 -21.12 23.71
C PRO A 108 12.12 -20.86 22.63
N PHE A 109 12.51 -20.19 21.55
CA PHE A 109 11.68 -20.08 20.36
C PHE A 109 11.36 -21.47 19.81
N PHE A 110 10.20 -21.59 19.15
CA PHE A 110 9.73 -22.87 18.63
C PHE A 110 10.36 -23.24 17.26
N TRP A 111 11.32 -22.44 16.77
CA TRP A 111 12.01 -22.65 15.50
C TRP A 111 13.53 -22.59 15.68
N GLY A 112 14.25 -23.09 14.69
CA GLY A 112 15.70 -23.05 14.66
C GLY A 112 16.31 -23.77 15.87
N ASP A 113 17.27 -23.13 16.51
CA ASP A 113 17.93 -23.58 17.75
C ASP A 113 17.23 -23.08 19.02
N GLY A 114 16.12 -22.37 18.88
CA GLY A 114 15.37 -21.80 20.00
C GLY A 114 15.91 -20.49 20.55
N ASP A 115 16.98 -19.93 19.98
CA ASP A 115 17.61 -18.72 20.50
C ASP A 115 17.52 -17.50 19.57
N LYS A 116 17.60 -17.74 18.26
CA LYS A 116 17.69 -16.67 17.25
C LYS A 116 16.32 -16.14 16.82
N THR A 117 16.18 -14.82 16.80
CA THR A 117 14.98 -14.13 16.29
C THR A 117 14.92 -14.16 14.76
N LEU A 118 13.80 -13.71 14.17
CA LEU A 118 13.62 -13.69 12.71
C LEU A 118 14.65 -12.81 11.96
N PHE A 119 15.04 -11.68 12.56
CA PHE A 119 16.04 -10.75 12.02
C PHE A 119 17.31 -10.76 12.87
N TRP A 120 17.80 -11.96 13.18
CA TRP A 120 19.03 -12.15 13.94
C TRP A 120 20.27 -12.03 13.04
N ASN A 121 21.16 -11.09 13.35
CA ASN A 121 22.46 -10.99 12.68
C ASN A 121 23.57 -11.40 13.66
N PRO A 122 24.29 -12.52 13.43
CA PRO A 122 25.30 -13.01 14.36
C PRO A 122 26.49 -12.08 14.54
N VAL A 123 26.68 -11.08 13.68
CA VAL A 123 27.76 -10.08 13.85
C VAL A 123 27.44 -9.10 14.97
N VAL A 124 26.17 -8.69 15.11
CA VAL A 124 25.75 -7.60 16.02
C VAL A 124 24.81 -8.06 17.14
N ASN A 125 24.16 -9.21 16.96
CA ASN A 125 23.34 -9.88 17.95
C ASN A 125 24.06 -11.19 18.28
N ARG A 126 25.05 -11.13 19.17
CA ARG A 126 25.68 -12.34 19.70
C ARG A 126 24.98 -12.71 20.99
N HIS A 127 24.81 -14.00 21.24
CA HIS A 127 24.37 -14.52 22.52
C HIS A 127 25.45 -15.47 23.00
N ILE A 128 26.29 -14.97 23.91
CA ILE A 128 27.48 -15.65 24.39
C ILE A 128 27.18 -16.16 25.80
N ASN A 129 27.34 -17.46 26.00
CA ASN A 129 27.19 -18.06 27.32
C ASN A 129 28.42 -17.73 28.16
N HIS A 130 28.21 -17.22 29.37
CA HIS A 130 29.28 -16.79 30.29
C HIS A 130 29.25 -17.60 31.60
N ASP A 131 28.80 -18.86 31.52
CA ASP A 131 28.59 -19.76 32.67
C ASP A 131 29.80 -20.68 32.96
N ASP A 132 30.95 -20.42 32.32
CA ASP A 132 32.25 -21.07 32.59
C ASP A 132 33.04 -20.33 33.69
#